data_AF-A0A3B7LZ52-F1
#
_entry.id   AF-A0A3B7LZ52-F1
#
_cell.length_a   1.000
_cell.length_b   1.000
_cell.length_c   1.000
_cell.angle_alpha   90.00
_cell.angle_beta   90.00
_cell.angle_gamma   90.00
#
_symmetry.space_group_name_H-M   'P 1'
#
loop_
_entity.id
_entity.type
_entity.pdbx_description
1 polymer ?
#
loop_
_entity_poly.entity_id
_entity_poly.type
_entity_poly.pdbx_seq_one_letter_code
_entity_poly.pdbx_strand_id
1 'polypeptide(L)' 'MKVSAFIALITAVLVTGCASTVTTYDSRGQVIGSCKAERGFVIGGGAGCVGHANQEGRGN' A
#
# COMPACT_ATOMS: atom_id res chain seq x y z
N MET A 1 -26.95 -23.66 -6.95
CA MET A 1 -26.23 -22.86 -7.97
C MET A 1 -26.13 -21.36 -7.62
N LYS A 2 -27.14 -20.72 -7.00
CA LYS A 2 -27.09 -19.27 -6.67
C LYS A 2 -26.11 -18.88 -5.55
N VAL A 3 -25.96 -19.72 -4.50
CA VAL A 3 -25.12 -19.40 -3.33
C VAL A 3 -23.62 -19.41 -3.65
N SER A 4 -23.18 -20.31 -4.53
CA SER A 4 -21.78 -20.40 -4.95
C SER A 4 -21.29 -19.14 -5.67
N ALA A 5 -22.16 -18.48 -6.45
CA ALA A 5 -21.83 -17.22 -7.11
C ALA A 5 -21.63 -16.06 -6.13
N PHE A 6 -22.44 -16.00 -5.06
CA PHE A 6 -22.27 -14.99 -3.99
C PHE A 6 -20.97 -15.19 -3.23
N ILE A 7 -20.60 -16.44 -2.93
CA ILE A 7 -19.35 -16.76 -2.24
C ILE A 7 -18.15 -16.36 -3.11
N ALA A 8 -18.20 -16.64 -4.41
CA ALA A 8 -17.13 -16.27 -5.35
C ALA A 8 -16.98 -14.74 -5.49
N LEU A 9 -18.08 -13.99 -5.44
CA LEU A 9 -18.04 -12.51 -5.48
C LEU A 9 -17.39 -11.94 -4.22
N ILE A 10 -17.75 -12.47 -3.05
CA ILE A 10 -17.22 -12.01 -1.76
C ILE A 10 -15.73 -12.34 -1.66
N THR A 11 -15.30 -13.53 -2.08
CA THR A 11 -13.87 -13.87 -2.08
C THR A 11 -13.07 -13.02 -3.06
N ALA A 12 -13.61 -12.71 -4.24
CA ALA A 12 -12.97 -11.80 -5.19
C ALA A 12 -12.76 -10.38 -4.62
N VAL A 13 -13.74 -9.87 -3.86
CA VAL A 13 -13.63 -8.55 -3.21
C VAL A 13 -12.64 -8.58 -2.05
N LEU A 14 -12.68 -9.61 -1.20
CA LEU A 14 -11.81 -9.70 -0.01
C LEU A 14 -10.32 -9.91 -0.35
N VAL A 15 -10.00 -10.46 -1.52
CA VAL A 15 -8.61 -10.65 -1.96
C VAL A 15 -7.97 -9.36 -2.50
N THR A 16 -8.73 -8.26 -2.61
CA THR A 16 -8.19 -6.90 -2.88
C THR A 16 -7.60 -6.23 -1.64
N GLY A 17 -6.77 -6.97 -0.91
CA GLY A 17 -5.95 -6.43 0.17
C GLY A 17 -4.72 -5.71 -0.37
N CYS A 18 -4.26 -4.68 0.34
CA CYS A 18 -3.02 -3.95 0.04
C CYS A 18 -1.88 -4.93 -0.26
N ALA A 19 -1.29 -4.84 -1.44
CA ALA A 19 -0.37 -5.86 -1.93
C ALA A 19 0.98 -5.78 -1.23
N SER A 20 1.47 -4.58 -0.98
CA SER A 20 2.75 -4.31 -0.32
C SER A 20 2.77 -2.88 0.19
N THR A 21 3.36 -2.66 1.36
CA THR A 21 3.68 -1.31 1.86
C THR A 21 5.16 -1.25 2.16
N VAL A 22 5.85 -0.26 1.61
CA VAL A 22 7.26 0.03 1.90
C VAL A 22 7.29 1.29 2.76
N THR A 23 7.92 1.22 3.92
CA THR A 23 8.12 2.39 4.79
C THR A 23 9.62 2.65 4.88
N THR A 24 10.02 3.87 4.57
CA THR A 24 11.41 4.30 4.62
C THR A 24 11.67 5.02 5.93
N TYR A 25 12.75 4.63 6.60
CA TYR A 25 13.19 5.21 7.85
C TYR A 25 14.56 5.87 7.69
N ASP A 26 14.78 6.93 8.45
CA ASP A 26 16.11 7.54 8.61
C ASP A 26 17.00 6.71 9.55
N SER A 27 18.30 7.03 9.61
CA SER A 27 19.28 6.53 10.58
C SER A 27 18.84 6.60 12.06
N ARG A 28 17.94 7.52 12.40
CA ARG A 28 17.34 7.68 13.74
C ARG A 28 16.08 6.84 13.96
N GLY A 29 15.64 6.07 12.97
CA GLY A 29 14.40 5.28 13.03
C GLY A 29 13.12 6.09 12.81
N GLN A 30 13.22 7.33 12.32
CA GLN A 30 12.04 8.16 11.99
C GLN A 30 11.52 7.84 10.59
N VAL A 31 10.19 7.79 10.42
CA VAL A 31 9.55 7.57 9.11
C VAL A 31 9.72 8.83 8.25
N ILE A 32 10.35 8.68 7.08
CA ILE A 32 10.57 9.78 6.12
C ILE A 32 9.70 9.63 4.87
N GLY A 33 9.15 8.45 4.64
CA GLY A 33 8.25 8.20 3.52
C GLY A 33 7.61 6.83 3.59
N SER A 34 6.55 6.67 2.84
CA SER A 34 5.86 5.40 2.66
C SER A 34 5.34 5.29 1.24
N CYS A 35 5.44 4.11 0.65
CA CYS A 35 4.75 3.79 -0.58
C CYS A 35 3.86 2.57 -0.40
N LYS A 36 2.60 2.71 -0.79
CA LYS A 36 1.57 1.68 -0.63
C LYS A 36 1.11 1.22 -2.01
N ALA A 37 1.36 -0.05 -2.32
CA ALA A 37 0.89 -0.69 -3.53
C ALA A 37 -0.49 -1.28 -3.29
N GLU A 38 -1.47 -0.77 -4.02
CA GLU A 38 -2.85 -1.25 -4.00
C GLU A 38 -3.11 -2.11 -5.24
N ARG A 39 -3.47 -3.38 -5.03
CA ARG A 39 -3.93 -4.26 -6.10
C ARG A 39 -5.43 -4.12 -6.25
N GLY A 40 -5.87 -3.39 -7.27
CA GLY A 40 -7.27 -3.37 -7.70
C GLY A 40 -7.61 -4.61 -8.55
N PHE A 41 -8.73 -5.27 -8.25
CA PHE A 41 -9.23 -6.42 -9.01
C PHE A 41 -9.76 -6.06 -10.42
N VAL A 42 -10.08 -4.78 -10.67
CA VAL A 42 -10.79 -4.34 -11.89
C VAL A 42 -10.10 -3.17 -12.62
N ILE A 43 -9.43 -2.28 -11.88
CA ILE A 43 -8.76 -1.09 -12.42
C ILE A 43 -7.31 -1.23 -11.98
N GLY A 44 -6.39 -1.35 -12.95
CA GLY A 44 -5.00 -1.80 -12.75
C GLY A 44 -4.34 -1.28 -11.48
N GLY A 45 -3.61 -2.16 -10.80
CA GLY A 45 -2.96 -1.85 -9.53
C GLY A 45 -2.10 -0.58 -9.60
N GLY A 46 -2.17 0.24 -8.55
CA GLY A 46 -1.46 1.51 -8.43
C GLY A 46 -0.57 1.53 -7.19
N ALA A 47 0.42 2.42 -7.18
CA ALA A 47 1.25 2.68 -6.02
C ALA A 47 1.10 4.16 -5.63
N GLY A 48 0.61 4.41 -4.42
CA GLY A 48 0.60 5.75 -3.83
C GLY A 48 1.83 5.92 -2.96
N CYS A 49 2.72 6.83 -3.34
CA CYS A 49 3.90 7.15 -2.54
C CYS A 49 3.79 8.55 -1.93
N VAL A 50 4.15 8.66 -0.66
CA VAL A 50 4.28 9.92 0.09
C VAL A 50 5.64 9.95 0.77
N GLY A 51 6.30 11.11 0.80
CA GLY A 51 7.60 11.21 1.44
C GLY A 51 8.10 12.64 1.54
N HIS A 52 8.93 12.88 2.54
CA HIS A 52 9.57 14.14 2.81
C HIS A 52 11.05 13.90 3.11
N ALA A 53 11.91 14.84 2.70
CA ALA A 53 13.31 14.79 3.06
C ALA A 53 13.47 15.06 4.56
N ASN A 54 14.19 14.20 5.27
CA ASN A 54 14.60 14.49 6.63
C ASN A 54 15.62 15.63 6.61
N GLN A 55 15.21 16.82 7.05
CA GLN A 55 16.04 18.02 7.03
C GLN A 55 17.00 18.09 8.23
N GLU A 56 16.96 17.15 9.17
CA GLU A 56 17.82 17.14 10.36
C GLU A 56 19.32 17.09 10.03
N GLY A 57 19.72 16.64 8.83
CA GLY A 57 21.10 16.65 8.37
C GLY A 57 21.52 17.86 7.52
N ARG A 58 20.62 18.81 7.22
CA ARG A 58 20.93 19.97 6.35
C ARG A 58 21.63 21.12 7.09
N GLY A 59 21.81 20.99 8.39
CA GLY A 59 22.51 21.95 9.24
C GLY A 59 23.80 21.37 9.82
N ASN A 60 24.83 21.19 9.00
CA ASN A 60 26.21 21.19 9.45
C ASN A 60 27.14 21.68 8.34
#